data_AF-A0A7R7ENT6-F1
#
_entry.id   AF-A0A7R7ENT6-F1
#
_cell.length_a   1.000
_cell.length_b   1.000
_cell.length_c   1.000
_cell.angle_alpha   90.00
_cell.angle_beta   90.00
_cell.angle_gamma   90.00
#
_symmetry.space_group_name_H-M   'P 1'
#
loop_
_entity.id
_entity.type
_entity.pdbx_description
1 polymer ?
#
loop_
_entity_poly.entity_id
_entity_poly.type
_entity_poly.pdbx_seq_one_letter_code
_entity_poly.pdbx_strand_id
1 'polypeptide(L)'
;MEDIKLDSSLSFGGYNWRVLDIQDNRALIITEDIIEQRPYHDAYKDITWTDCALRKYLNGEFYDKLDEADQSRIIPVINKNLDNQWYGTKGGADTKDNIFLLSLDQVCKYFGDSLSKLYNPGKNQRYWFERKDENNSKRLARLQGSEWCWWWWLRSPGRVNVKAVYIFGTDGNIGIQGNNILKGNLSDGKCTGGVRPALWLKLDL
;
A
#
# COMPACT_ATOMS: atom_id res chain seq x y z
N MET A 1 -1.92 25.78 -14.82
CA MET A 1 -2.17 24.51 -14.10
C MET A 1 -1.69 24.72 -12.68
N GLU A 2 -2.44 24.33 -11.65
CA GLU A 2 -1.97 24.48 -10.26
C GLU A 2 -0.66 23.72 -10.08
N ASP A 3 0.34 24.36 -9.45
CA ASP A 3 1.60 23.70 -9.12
C ASP A 3 1.31 22.51 -8.20
N ILE A 4 1.41 21.30 -8.74
CA ILE A 4 1.29 20.05 -7.97
C ILE A 4 2.44 20.01 -6.97
N LYS A 5 2.11 19.82 -5.69
CA LYS A 5 3.08 19.83 -4.57
C LYS A 5 3.00 18.51 -3.81
N LEU A 6 4.05 18.20 -3.06
CA LEU A 6 4.00 17.09 -2.12
C LEU A 6 2.85 17.30 -1.11
N ASP A 7 2.19 16.21 -0.75
CA ASP A 7 1.02 16.17 0.12
C ASP A 7 -0.22 16.93 -0.38
N SER A 8 -0.21 17.50 -1.59
CA SER A 8 -1.42 18.06 -2.19
C SER A 8 -2.37 16.97 -2.66
N SER A 9 -3.67 17.28 -2.68
CA SER A 9 -4.70 16.40 -3.22
C SER A 9 -4.92 16.65 -4.72
N LEU A 10 -5.20 15.59 -5.48
CA LEU A 10 -5.66 15.67 -6.87
C LEU A 10 -6.82 14.72 -7.12
N SER A 11 -7.71 15.09 -8.03
CA SER A 11 -8.80 14.23 -8.49
C SER A 11 -8.41 13.52 -9.80
N PHE A 12 -8.56 12.21 -9.83
CA PHE A 12 -8.20 11.35 -10.96
C PHE A 12 -9.00 10.03 -10.90
N GLY A 13 -9.55 9.55 -12.02
CA GLY A 13 -10.29 8.28 -12.04
C GLY A 13 -11.53 8.23 -11.15
N GLY A 14 -12.13 9.38 -10.83
CA GLY A 14 -13.25 9.48 -9.89
C GLY A 14 -12.87 9.37 -8.40
N TYR A 15 -11.57 9.38 -8.08
CA TYR A 15 -11.07 9.34 -6.71
C TYR A 15 -10.23 10.56 -6.36
N ASN A 16 -10.10 10.83 -5.06
CA ASN A 16 -9.13 11.79 -4.53
C ASN A 16 -7.84 11.07 -4.16
N TRP A 17 -6.71 11.64 -4.57
CA TRP A 17 -5.38 11.08 -4.39
C TRP A 17 -4.47 12.09 -3.70
N ARG A 18 -3.53 11.59 -2.91
CA ARG A 18 -2.43 12.36 -2.32
C ARG A 18 -1.16 12.16 -3.12
N VAL A 19 -0.44 13.24 -3.38
CA VAL A 19 0.89 13.21 -4.00
C VAL A 19 1.94 12.83 -2.96
N LEU A 20 2.66 11.74 -3.20
CA LEU A 20 3.72 11.22 -2.33
C LEU A 20 5.14 11.54 -2.84
N ASP A 21 5.32 11.66 -4.15
CA ASP A 21 6.60 11.95 -4.78
C ASP A 21 6.37 12.67 -6.10
N ILE A 22 7.31 13.53 -6.50
CA ILE A 22 7.31 14.20 -7.80
C ILE A 22 8.69 13.99 -8.41
N GLN A 23 8.74 13.39 -9.59
CA GLN A 23 9.96 13.13 -10.34
C GLN A 23 9.75 13.60 -11.77
N ASP A 24 10.47 14.64 -12.17
CA ASP A 24 10.37 15.22 -13.52
C ASP A 24 8.90 15.53 -13.88
N ASN A 25 8.34 14.80 -14.84
CA ASN A 25 6.99 14.95 -15.36
C ASN A 25 6.01 13.88 -14.86
N ARG A 26 6.27 13.27 -13.69
CA ARG A 26 5.37 12.29 -13.09
C ARG A 26 5.28 12.43 -11.58
N ALA A 27 4.15 12.03 -11.03
CA ALA A 27 3.91 11.98 -9.59
C ALA A 27 3.59 10.55 -9.13
N LEU A 28 4.15 10.13 -8.00
CA LEU A 28 3.63 8.97 -7.27
C LEU A 28 2.45 9.44 -6.45
N ILE A 29 1.29 8.83 -6.66
CA ILE A 29 0.08 9.15 -5.92
C ILE A 29 -0.52 7.91 -5.26
N ILE A 30 -1.24 8.11 -4.16
CA ILE A 30 -2.02 7.09 -3.45
C ILE A 30 -3.43 7.61 -3.20
N THR A 31 -4.46 6.76 -3.22
CA THR A 31 -5.81 7.21 -2.85
C THR A 31 -5.81 7.80 -1.44
N GLU A 32 -6.44 8.96 -1.25
CA GLU A 32 -6.49 9.62 0.06
C GLU A 32 -7.19 8.72 1.09
N ASP A 33 -8.35 8.19 0.70
CA ASP A 33 -9.12 7.23 1.48
C ASP A 33 -8.83 5.77 1.04
N ILE A 34 -9.22 4.84 1.91
CA ILE A 34 -9.38 3.43 1.60
C ILE A 34 -10.67 3.30 0.77
N ILE A 35 -10.52 2.95 -0.51
CA ILE A 35 -11.62 2.96 -1.47
C ILE A 35 -12.44 1.67 -1.48
N GLU A 36 -11.89 0.58 -0.94
CA GLU A 36 -12.54 -0.72 -0.89
C GLU A 36 -11.92 -1.60 0.21
N GLN A 37 -12.66 -2.63 0.66
CA GLN A 37 -12.16 -3.68 1.53
C GLN A 37 -12.09 -5.01 0.78
N ARG A 38 -10.92 -5.64 0.74
CA ARG A 38 -10.68 -6.90 0.02
C ARG A 38 -9.65 -7.79 0.74
N PRO A 39 -9.77 -9.12 0.65
CA PRO A 39 -8.64 -10.01 0.93
C PRO A 39 -7.42 -9.63 0.11
N TYR A 40 -6.23 -9.81 0.69
CA TYR A 40 -4.98 -9.73 -0.05
C TYR A 40 -4.92 -10.84 -1.11
N HIS A 41 -5.32 -12.06 -0.74
CA HIS A 41 -5.44 -13.18 -1.66
C HIS A 41 -6.74 -13.96 -1.43
N ASP A 42 -7.22 -14.66 -2.45
CA ASP A 42 -8.49 -15.40 -2.49
C ASP A 42 -8.35 -16.85 -1.98
N ALA A 43 -7.13 -17.30 -1.66
CA ALA A 43 -6.87 -18.60 -1.07
C ALA A 43 -5.88 -18.51 0.10
N TYR A 44 -6.03 -19.43 1.08
CA TYR A 44 -5.09 -19.56 2.18
C TYR A 44 -3.93 -20.48 1.80
N LYS A 45 -2.92 -19.90 1.15
CA LYS A 45 -1.69 -20.58 0.73
C LYS A 45 -0.52 -19.60 0.73
N ASP A 46 0.70 -20.12 0.67
CA ASP A 46 1.87 -19.28 0.47
C ASP A 46 1.72 -18.50 -0.85
N ILE A 47 1.82 -17.17 -0.76
CA ILE A 47 1.70 -16.27 -1.89
C ILE A 47 2.76 -15.16 -1.81
N THR A 48 3.10 -14.61 -2.97
CA THR A 48 3.90 -13.40 -3.10
C THR A 48 3.07 -12.31 -3.78
N TRP A 49 3.58 -11.07 -3.88
CA TRP A 49 2.87 -10.03 -4.63
C TRP A 49 2.65 -10.43 -6.09
N THR A 50 3.61 -11.14 -6.70
CA THR A 50 3.56 -11.57 -8.11
C THR A 50 2.27 -12.30 -8.47
N ASP A 51 1.86 -13.25 -7.62
CA ASP A 51 0.70 -14.13 -7.85
C ASP A 51 -0.57 -13.70 -7.08
N CYS A 52 -0.48 -12.56 -6.38
CA CYS A 52 -1.52 -12.03 -5.51
C CYS A 52 -2.83 -11.73 -6.26
N ALA A 53 -3.96 -12.16 -5.70
CA ALA A 53 -5.28 -11.90 -6.31
C ALA A 53 -5.64 -10.42 -6.26
N LEU A 54 -5.24 -9.69 -5.20
CA LEU A 54 -5.42 -8.25 -5.14
C LEU A 54 -4.58 -7.50 -6.18
N ARG A 55 -3.36 -7.97 -6.49
CA ARG A 55 -2.57 -7.42 -7.61
C ARG A 55 -3.28 -7.58 -8.94
N LYS A 56 -3.82 -8.78 -9.21
CA LYS A 56 -4.59 -9.08 -10.43
C LYS A 56 -5.82 -8.18 -10.55
N TYR A 57 -6.56 -8.01 -9.46
CA TYR A 57 -7.69 -7.09 -9.39
C TYR A 57 -7.28 -5.65 -9.73
N LEU A 58 -6.21 -5.13 -9.12
CA LEU A 58 -5.76 -3.75 -9.33
C LEU A 58 -5.33 -3.48 -10.79
N ASN A 59 -4.73 -4.46 -11.46
CA ASN A 59 -4.22 -4.32 -12.83
C ASN A 59 -5.16 -4.88 -13.91
N GLY A 60 -6.34 -5.34 -13.52
CA GLY A 60 -7.42 -5.77 -14.41
C GLY A 60 -8.67 -4.99 -14.04
N GLU A 61 -9.62 -5.63 -13.37
CA GLU A 61 -10.93 -5.06 -13.02
C GLU A 61 -10.93 -3.61 -12.50
N PHE A 62 -9.96 -3.21 -11.67
CA PHE A 62 -9.89 -1.82 -11.19
C PHE A 62 -9.35 -0.87 -12.26
N TYR A 63 -8.28 -1.25 -12.95
CA TYR A 63 -7.69 -0.47 -14.05
C TYR A 63 -8.67 -0.31 -15.22
N ASP A 64 -9.35 -1.40 -15.60
CA ASP A 64 -10.28 -1.46 -16.74
C ASP A 64 -11.55 -0.62 -16.52
N LYS A 65 -11.84 -0.19 -15.28
CA LYS A 65 -12.95 0.73 -14.97
C LYS A 65 -12.60 2.20 -15.24
N LEU A 66 -11.32 2.53 -15.34
CA LEU A 66 -10.89 3.89 -15.68
C LEU A 66 -11.15 4.14 -17.17
N ASP A 67 -11.48 5.37 -17.54
CA ASP A 67 -11.62 5.72 -18.94
C ASP A 67 -10.27 5.72 -19.67
N GLU A 68 -10.30 5.69 -21.01
CA GLU A 68 -9.09 5.63 -21.84
C GLU A 68 -8.15 6.82 -21.62
N ALA A 69 -8.69 8.00 -21.31
CA ALA A 69 -7.91 9.21 -21.07
C ALA A 69 -7.11 9.07 -19.77
N ASP A 70 -7.75 8.61 -18.70
CA ASP A 70 -7.10 8.35 -17.42
C ASP A 70 -6.10 7.20 -17.52
N GLN A 71 -6.46 6.10 -18.18
CA GLN A 71 -5.54 4.98 -18.43
C GLN A 71 -4.26 5.43 -19.15
N SER A 72 -4.38 6.33 -20.14
CA SER A 72 -3.24 6.84 -20.93
C SER A 72 -2.24 7.67 -20.11
N ARG A 73 -2.65 8.17 -18.94
CA ARG A 73 -1.81 8.96 -18.03
C ARG A 73 -1.12 8.11 -16.98
N ILE A 74 -1.50 6.84 -16.81
CA ILE A 74 -0.86 5.93 -15.85
C ILE A 74 0.42 5.38 -16.45
N ILE A 75 1.52 5.51 -15.72
CA ILE A 75 2.85 5.03 -16.13
C ILE A 75 3.10 3.65 -15.48
N PRO A 76 3.23 2.57 -16.27
CA PRO A 76 3.61 1.27 -15.75
C PRO A 76 5.01 1.33 -15.14
N VAL A 77 5.19 0.75 -13.95
CA VAL A 77 6.49 0.73 -13.26
C VAL A 77 6.92 -0.67 -12.86
N ILE A 78 8.24 -0.86 -12.73
CA ILE A 78 8.82 -2.06 -12.15
C ILE A 78 8.84 -1.91 -10.62
N ASN A 79 8.00 -2.67 -9.94
CA ASN A 79 7.98 -2.78 -8.49
C ASN A 79 8.98 -3.83 -8.02
N LYS A 80 9.95 -3.38 -7.21
CA LYS A 80 10.86 -4.28 -6.49
C LYS A 80 10.14 -4.91 -5.31
N ASN A 81 10.00 -6.23 -5.35
CA ASN A 81 9.31 -7.01 -4.32
C ASN A 81 10.33 -7.60 -3.34
N LEU A 82 10.96 -6.71 -2.57
CA LEU A 82 11.95 -7.08 -1.56
C LEU A 82 11.35 -8.03 -0.51
N ASP A 83 12.22 -8.89 0.00
CA ASP A 83 11.93 -9.72 1.17
C ASP A 83 11.58 -8.84 2.37
N ASN A 84 10.79 -9.37 3.31
CA ASN A 84 10.53 -8.66 4.55
C ASN A 84 11.84 -8.41 5.31
N GLN A 85 12.17 -7.16 5.61
CA GLN A 85 13.46 -6.76 6.21
C GLN A 85 13.70 -7.39 7.59
N TRP A 86 12.66 -7.74 8.34
CA TRP A 86 12.78 -8.29 9.69
C TRP A 86 12.73 -9.81 9.74
N TYR A 87 12.07 -10.42 8.76
CA TYR A 87 11.77 -11.85 8.76
C TYR A 87 12.44 -12.63 7.63
N GLY A 88 12.95 -11.96 6.60
CA GLY A 88 13.51 -12.61 5.40
C GLY A 88 12.48 -13.34 4.54
N THR A 89 11.18 -13.19 4.83
CA THR A 89 10.09 -13.78 4.05
C THR A 89 10.15 -13.30 2.61
N LYS A 90 10.06 -14.24 1.65
CA LYS A 90 10.25 -13.92 0.24
C LYS A 90 9.17 -13.00 -0.31
N GLY A 91 9.61 -11.86 -0.87
CA GLY A 91 8.71 -10.88 -1.51
C GLY A 91 8.19 -11.29 -2.88
N GLY A 92 8.91 -12.19 -3.55
CA GLY A 92 8.59 -12.68 -4.89
C GLY A 92 9.41 -12.00 -5.98
N ALA A 93 9.09 -12.32 -7.23
CA ALA A 93 9.73 -11.69 -8.39
C ALA A 93 9.27 -10.23 -8.53
N ASP A 94 10.12 -9.41 -9.15
CA ASP A 94 9.73 -8.06 -9.57
C ASP A 94 8.51 -8.10 -10.49
N THR A 95 7.65 -7.09 -10.39
CA THR A 95 6.42 -7.01 -11.17
C THR A 95 6.40 -5.71 -11.98
N LYS A 96 5.84 -5.76 -13.19
CA LYS A 96 5.45 -4.57 -13.94
C LYS A 96 3.98 -4.28 -13.66
N ASP A 97 3.68 -3.19 -12.99
CA ASP A 97 2.34 -2.84 -12.54
C ASP A 97 1.96 -1.43 -12.99
N ASN A 98 0.70 -1.25 -13.42
CA ASN A 98 0.08 0.06 -13.63
C ASN A 98 -0.38 0.64 -12.29
N ILE A 99 -0.99 -0.22 -11.46
CA ILE A 99 -1.58 0.13 -10.16
C ILE A 99 -1.11 -0.91 -9.15
N PHE A 100 -0.66 -0.45 -7.97
CA PHE A 100 -0.06 -1.30 -6.96
C PHE A 100 -0.43 -0.86 -5.54
N LEU A 101 -0.04 -1.65 -4.54
CA LEU A 101 0.00 -1.19 -3.15
C LEU A 101 1.44 -0.79 -2.80
N LEU A 102 1.62 0.20 -1.93
CA LEU A 102 2.95 0.56 -1.45
C LEU A 102 3.64 -0.61 -0.72
N SER A 103 4.97 -0.67 -0.82
CA SER A 103 5.81 -1.53 0.03
C SER A 103 6.08 -0.93 1.40
N LEU A 104 6.64 -1.75 2.29
CA LEU A 104 7.32 -1.30 3.51
C LEU A 104 8.27 -0.12 3.26
N ASP A 105 9.22 -0.25 2.33
CA ASP A 105 10.15 0.85 2.00
C ASP A 105 9.43 2.12 1.57
N GLN A 106 8.46 2.00 0.65
CA GLN A 106 7.73 3.15 0.15
C GLN A 106 6.92 3.83 1.27
N VAL A 107 6.25 3.07 2.14
CA VAL A 107 5.51 3.67 3.27
C VAL A 107 6.45 4.28 4.31
N CYS A 108 7.59 3.65 4.58
CA CYS A 108 8.63 4.20 5.46
C CYS A 108 9.35 5.41 4.85
N LYS A 109 9.30 5.62 3.53
CA LYS A 109 9.91 6.78 2.87
C LYS A 109 8.93 7.94 2.77
N TYR A 110 7.71 7.68 2.31
CA TYR A 110 6.79 8.71 1.84
C TYR A 110 5.83 9.24 2.89
N PHE A 111 5.65 8.55 4.02
CA PHE A 111 4.83 9.04 5.14
C PHE A 111 5.69 9.65 6.26
N GLY A 112 6.79 10.29 5.87
CA GLY A 112 7.92 10.64 6.73
C GLY A 112 8.97 9.55 6.75
N ASP A 113 10.24 9.93 6.86
CA ASP A 113 11.37 9.01 6.76
C ASP A 113 11.54 8.19 8.05
N SER A 114 11.19 6.91 7.97
CA SER A 114 11.39 5.89 8.99
C SER A 114 12.26 4.73 8.46
N LEU A 115 13.00 4.92 7.35
CA LEU A 115 13.81 3.86 6.74
C LEU A 115 14.88 3.34 7.69
N SER A 116 15.51 4.22 8.47
CA SER A 116 16.53 3.80 9.46
C SER A 116 15.99 2.79 10.46
N LYS A 117 14.74 2.96 10.92
CA LYS A 117 14.03 2.05 11.84
C LYS A 117 13.68 0.71 11.17
N LEU A 118 13.43 0.70 9.86
CA LEU A 118 13.17 -0.52 9.08
C LEU A 118 14.42 -1.39 8.95
N TYR A 119 15.55 -0.77 8.64
CA TYR A 119 16.81 -1.49 8.40
C TYR A 119 17.62 -1.76 9.67
N ASN A 120 17.32 -1.07 10.78
CA ASN A 120 18.00 -1.25 12.06
C ASN A 120 16.98 -1.52 13.19
N PRO A 121 16.23 -2.65 13.15
CA PRO A 121 15.27 -2.97 14.19
C PRO A 121 15.95 -3.18 15.54
N GLY A 122 15.28 -2.74 16.61
CA GLY A 122 15.70 -3.04 17.97
C GLY A 122 15.66 -4.55 18.24
N LYS A 123 16.56 -5.05 19.09
CA LYS A 123 16.74 -6.50 19.38
C LYS A 123 15.46 -7.27 19.73
N ASN A 124 14.47 -6.58 20.30
CA ASN A 124 13.21 -7.18 20.77
C ASN A 124 11.99 -6.78 19.93
N GLN A 125 12.17 -6.03 18.84
CA GLN A 125 11.09 -5.69 17.92
C GLN A 125 10.80 -6.87 16.99
N ARG A 126 9.55 -7.32 17.00
CA ARG A 126 9.10 -8.44 16.17
C ARG A 126 7.71 -8.16 15.60
N TYR A 127 6.72 -7.94 16.46
CA TYR A 127 5.32 -7.85 16.00
C TYR A 127 4.98 -6.53 15.31
N TRP A 128 5.24 -5.43 16.02
CA TRP A 128 5.00 -4.05 15.58
C TRP A 128 6.31 -3.41 15.18
N PHE A 129 6.24 -2.48 14.24
CA PHE A 129 7.39 -1.72 13.77
C PHE A 129 8.00 -0.85 14.88
N GLU A 130 7.53 0.38 15.06
CA GLU A 130 7.99 1.25 16.13
C GLU A 130 6.78 2.01 16.67
N ARG A 131 6.37 1.66 17.89
CA ARG A 131 5.17 2.25 18.52
C ARG A 131 5.32 3.75 18.74
N LYS A 132 6.55 4.22 18.94
CA LYS A 132 6.85 5.64 19.16
C LYS A 132 7.32 6.35 17.90
N ASP A 133 7.13 5.75 16.72
CA ASP A 133 7.50 6.39 15.46
C ASP A 133 6.62 7.62 15.26
N GLU A 134 7.26 8.78 15.21
CA GLU A 134 6.64 10.10 15.02
C GLU A 134 5.81 10.18 13.73
N ASN A 135 6.08 9.28 12.78
CA ASN A 135 5.41 9.19 11.49
C ASN A 135 4.17 8.28 11.49
N ASN A 136 3.84 7.59 12.60
CA ASN A 136 2.71 6.66 12.64
C ASN A 136 1.39 7.33 12.22
N SER A 137 1.03 8.47 12.81
CA SER A 137 -0.23 9.17 12.51
C SER A 137 -0.36 9.62 11.05
N LYS A 138 0.75 9.83 10.34
CA LYS A 138 0.74 10.23 8.92
C LYS A 138 0.21 9.11 8.01
N ARG A 139 0.34 7.85 8.44
CA ARG A 139 -0.06 6.65 7.67
C ARG A 139 -1.55 6.30 7.81
N LEU A 140 -2.27 6.99 8.69
CA LEU A 140 -3.71 6.80 8.88
C LEU A 140 -4.48 7.13 7.59
N ALA A 141 -5.58 6.40 7.37
CA ALA A 141 -6.49 6.61 6.25
C ALA A 141 -7.90 6.22 6.68
N ARG A 142 -8.89 6.99 6.21
CA ARG A 142 -10.31 6.71 6.45
C ARG A 142 -10.83 5.70 5.45
N LEU A 143 -11.84 4.93 5.86
CA LEU A 143 -12.64 4.17 4.90
C LEU A 143 -13.56 5.14 4.16
N GLN A 144 -13.62 5.06 2.83
CA GLN A 144 -14.46 5.93 2.03
C GLN A 144 -15.93 5.83 2.50
N GLY A 145 -16.55 6.99 2.76
CA GLY A 145 -17.90 7.06 3.33
C GLY A 145 -17.98 6.79 4.84
N SER A 146 -16.85 6.72 5.54
CA SER A 146 -16.76 6.57 6.99
C SER A 146 -15.96 7.71 7.63
N GLU A 147 -16.31 8.06 8.86
CA GLU A 147 -15.52 8.99 9.67
C GLU A 147 -14.31 8.31 10.34
N TRP A 148 -14.26 6.98 10.31
CA TRP A 148 -13.28 6.18 11.03
C TRP A 148 -12.07 5.82 10.17
N CYS A 149 -10.89 5.88 10.78
CA CYS A 149 -9.69 5.31 10.21
C CYS A 149 -9.78 3.78 10.17
N TRP A 150 -9.23 3.18 9.12
CA TRP A 150 -9.24 1.74 8.95
C TRP A 150 -7.87 1.18 8.60
N TRP A 151 -7.67 -0.10 8.85
CA TRP A 151 -6.41 -0.75 8.54
C TRP A 151 -6.32 -1.08 7.04
N TRP A 152 -5.13 -0.97 6.45
CA TRP A 152 -4.95 -1.14 5.00
C TRP A 152 -3.67 -1.90 4.64
N TRP A 153 -3.69 -2.58 3.50
CA TRP A 153 -2.65 -3.50 3.06
C TRP A 153 -1.42 -2.82 2.45
N LEU A 154 -0.25 -3.42 2.69
CA LEU A 154 0.95 -3.21 1.88
C LEU A 154 1.20 -4.45 1.01
N ARG A 155 1.91 -4.29 -0.12
CA ARG A 155 2.32 -5.45 -0.94
C ARG A 155 3.45 -6.28 -0.33
N SER A 156 4.13 -5.77 0.70
CA SER A 156 5.24 -6.48 1.34
C SER A 156 4.74 -7.69 2.13
N PRO A 157 5.44 -8.84 2.08
CA PRO A 157 5.05 -10.02 2.84
C PRO A 157 5.23 -9.78 4.33
N GLY A 158 4.43 -10.44 5.15
CA GLY A 158 4.58 -10.47 6.60
C GLY A 158 5.68 -11.44 7.05
N ARG A 159 5.52 -12.00 8.25
CA ARG A 159 6.44 -13.01 8.83
C ARG A 159 6.48 -14.34 8.07
N VAL A 160 5.42 -14.66 7.34
CA VAL A 160 5.27 -15.84 6.49
C VAL A 160 4.41 -15.46 5.29
N ASN A 161 4.49 -16.21 4.19
CA ASN A 161 3.79 -15.90 2.93
C ASN A 161 2.27 -16.08 2.97
N VAL A 162 1.70 -16.60 4.06
CA VAL A 162 0.25 -16.53 4.37
C VAL A 162 -0.16 -15.24 5.09
N LYS A 163 0.77 -14.28 5.24
CA LYS A 163 0.54 -12.97 5.85
C LYS A 163 1.09 -11.84 4.97
N ALA A 164 0.39 -10.72 4.92
CA ALA A 164 0.85 -9.48 4.28
C ALA A 164 0.93 -8.34 5.30
N VAL A 165 1.89 -7.43 5.13
CA VAL A 165 2.03 -6.27 6.01
C VAL A 165 0.83 -5.35 5.85
N TYR A 166 0.47 -4.67 6.92
CA TYR A 166 -0.62 -3.70 6.93
C TYR A 166 -0.27 -2.51 7.82
N ILE A 167 -1.00 -1.42 7.62
CA ILE A 167 -1.01 -0.26 8.51
C ILE A 167 -2.20 -0.38 9.44
N PHE A 168 -1.96 -0.19 10.74
CA PHE A 168 -3.02 -0.29 11.74
C PHE A 168 -3.86 0.98 11.78
N GLY A 169 -5.19 0.82 11.71
CA GLY A 169 -6.12 1.95 11.59
C GLY A 169 -6.27 2.81 12.85
N THR A 170 -5.76 2.38 14.01
CA THR A 170 -5.88 3.14 15.26
C THR A 170 -4.81 4.22 15.40
N ASP A 171 -3.56 3.88 15.10
CA ASP A 171 -2.41 4.78 15.31
C ASP A 171 -1.53 4.94 14.05
N GLY A 172 -1.74 4.14 13.01
CA GLY A 172 -0.95 4.13 11.79
C GLY A 172 0.38 3.37 11.92
N ASN A 173 0.54 2.58 12.97
CA ASN A 173 1.72 1.72 13.14
C ASN A 173 1.74 0.61 12.08
N ILE A 174 2.94 0.23 11.67
CA ILE A 174 3.15 -0.85 10.70
C ILE A 174 3.08 -2.20 11.43
N GLY A 175 2.08 -2.99 11.07
CA GLY A 175 1.97 -4.40 11.46
C GLY A 175 2.90 -5.26 10.63
N ILE A 176 4.22 -5.15 10.86
CA ILE A 176 5.28 -5.76 10.05
C ILE A 176 5.29 -7.29 10.06
N GLN A 177 4.74 -7.94 11.10
CA GLN A 177 4.48 -9.39 11.07
C GLN A 177 3.38 -9.77 10.06
N GLY A 178 2.49 -8.83 9.73
CA GLY A 178 1.42 -9.00 8.79
C GLY A 178 0.17 -9.69 9.33
N ASN A 179 -0.93 -9.47 8.61
CA ASN A 179 -2.25 -10.05 8.88
C ASN A 179 -2.59 -11.16 7.87
N ASN A 180 -3.56 -12.02 8.17
CA ASN A 180 -3.93 -13.16 7.33
C ASN A 180 -4.42 -12.70 5.95
N ILE A 181 -3.82 -13.21 4.87
CA ILE A 181 -4.08 -12.75 3.51
C ILE A 181 -5.51 -13.00 3.02
N LEU A 182 -6.20 -14.03 3.54
CA LEU A 182 -7.55 -14.40 3.13
C LEU A 182 -8.60 -13.90 4.13
N LYS A 183 -8.34 -14.09 5.42
CA LYS A 183 -9.33 -13.84 6.49
C LYS A 183 -9.18 -12.48 7.16
N GLY A 184 -8.04 -11.79 7.01
CA GLY A 184 -7.74 -10.60 7.81
C GLY A 184 -7.76 -10.92 9.32
N ASN A 185 -8.37 -10.06 10.12
CA ASN A 185 -8.59 -10.31 11.54
C ASN A 185 -9.53 -11.51 11.72
N LEU A 186 -9.07 -12.54 12.43
CA LEU A 186 -9.86 -13.77 12.63
C LEU A 186 -11.20 -13.52 13.32
N SER A 187 -11.29 -12.49 14.17
CA SER A 187 -12.50 -12.07 14.87
C SER A 187 -13.61 -11.55 13.95
N ASP A 188 -13.25 -11.01 12.78
CA ASP A 188 -14.18 -10.25 11.94
C ASP A 188 -15.03 -11.19 11.05
N GLY A 189 -14.71 -12.49 11.02
CA GLY A 189 -15.40 -13.50 10.20
C GLY A 189 -15.19 -13.37 8.69
N LYS A 190 -14.70 -12.22 8.22
CA LYS A 190 -14.33 -11.92 6.83
C LYS A 190 -13.12 -10.97 6.82
N CYS A 191 -12.38 -10.93 5.71
CA CYS A 191 -11.32 -9.95 5.57
C CYS A 191 -11.90 -8.54 5.36
N THR A 192 -11.56 -7.64 6.26
CA THR A 192 -11.93 -6.21 6.22
C THR A 192 -10.73 -5.33 5.81
N GLY A 193 -9.74 -5.91 5.13
CA GLY A 193 -8.50 -5.22 4.79
C GLY A 193 -8.67 -4.13 3.75
N GLY A 194 -8.29 -2.90 4.11
CA GLY A 194 -8.40 -1.75 3.25
C GLY A 194 -7.46 -1.78 2.05
N VAL A 195 -7.97 -1.37 0.90
CA VAL A 195 -7.23 -1.19 -0.34
C VAL A 195 -6.98 0.30 -0.57
N ARG A 196 -5.71 0.69 -0.62
CA ARG A 196 -5.26 2.02 -1.06
C ARG A 196 -4.37 1.87 -2.29
N PRO A 197 -4.93 1.94 -3.51
CA PRO A 197 -4.15 1.91 -4.72
C PRO A 197 -3.15 3.06 -4.77
N ALA A 198 -1.99 2.77 -5.34
CA ALA A 198 -0.97 3.74 -5.69
C ALA A 198 -0.55 3.54 -7.15
N LEU A 199 -0.19 4.63 -7.81
CA LEU A 199 0.24 4.63 -9.21
C LEU A 199 1.18 5.80 -9.50
N TRP A 200 1.94 5.68 -10.59
CA TRP A 200 2.67 6.81 -11.15
C TRP A 200 1.82 7.48 -12.23
N LEU A 201 1.51 8.75 -12.03
CA LEU A 201 0.70 9.55 -12.93
C LEU A 201 1.61 10.48 -13.74
N LYS A 202 1.43 10.49 -15.06
CA LYS A 202 2.03 11.49 -15.94
C LYS A 202 1.41 12.86 -15.65
N LEU A 203 2.25 13.84 -15.39
CA LEU A 203 1.86 15.23 -15.24
C LEU A 203 1.89 15.90 -16.62
N ASP A 204 0.82 16.60 -16.96
CA ASP A 204 0.77 17.43 -18.16
C ASP A 204 1.38 18.80 -17.78
N LEU A 205 2.72 18.87 -17.77
CA LEU A 205 3.46 20.11 -17.56
C LEU A 205 3.44 20.99 -18.82
#